data_AF-A0A5B8YMZ3-F1
#
_entry.id   AF-A0A5B8YMZ3-F1
#
_cell.length_a   1.000
_cell.length_b   1.000
_cell.length_c   1.000
_cell.angle_alpha   90.00
_cell.angle_beta   90.00
_cell.angle_gamma   90.00
#
_symmetry.space_group_name_H-M   'P 1'
#
loop_
_entity.id
_entity.type
_entity.pdbx_description
1 polymer ?
#
loop_
_entity_poly.entity_id
_entity_poly.type
_entity_poly.pdbx_seq_one_letter_code
_entity_poly.pdbx_strand_id
1 'polypeptide(L)'
;MDSKKCKCGAGNKIFCKKCSKIQMCILLKNGNDHLKLENLRGHKANPVWYSHLKYNFKPEKDIIEGMLRRFYNTPLVPSTNIVKFYYNGTNTELFTYKL
;
A
#
# COMPACT_ATOMS: atom_id res chain seq x y z
N MET A 1 -18.28 -21.17 2.77
CA MET A 1 -17.48 -20.12 2.12
C MET A 1 -16.01 -20.45 2.33
N ASP A 2 -15.34 -21.01 1.31
CA ASP A 2 -13.93 -21.38 1.41
C ASP A 2 -13.05 -20.13 1.53
N SER A 3 -12.52 -19.90 2.73
CA SER A 3 -11.43 -18.94 2.91
C SER A 3 -10.19 -19.48 2.21
N LYS A 4 -9.94 -19.04 0.97
CA LYS A 4 -8.67 -19.29 0.29
C LYS A 4 -7.54 -18.69 1.13
N LYS A 5 -6.96 -19.48 2.04
CA LYS A 5 -5.75 -19.11 2.78
C LYS A 5 -4.67 -18.75 1.75
N CYS A 6 -4.15 -17.53 1.83
CA CYS A 6 -3.04 -17.07 0.99
C CYS A 6 -1.87 -18.04 1.12
N LYS A 7 -1.53 -18.74 0.02
CA LYS A 7 -0.36 -19.64 -0.05
C LYS A 7 0.98 -18.90 -0.01
N CYS A 8 0.92 -17.57 -0.05
CA CYS A 8 2.02 -16.63 -0.01
C CYS A 8 2.61 -16.41 1.40
N GLY A 9 2.02 -17.01 2.44
CA GLY A 9 2.24 -16.65 3.85
C GLY A 9 3.19 -17.53 4.67
N ALA A 10 4.28 -18.06 4.10
CA ALA A 10 5.32 -18.70 4.93
C ALA A 10 6.10 -17.61 5.72
N GLY A 11 5.63 -17.23 6.91
CA GLY A 11 6.44 -16.44 7.87
C GLY A 11 5.85 -15.14 8.42
N ASN A 12 4.54 -14.86 8.30
CA ASN A 12 3.83 -13.75 8.98
C ASN A 12 4.35 -12.31 8.73
N LYS A 13 5.44 -12.11 8.00
CA LYS A 13 6.04 -10.79 7.68
C LYS A 13 5.94 -10.42 6.20
N ILE A 14 5.31 -11.27 5.40
CA ILE A 14 5.24 -11.11 3.95
C ILE A 14 4.15 -10.09 3.59
N PHE A 15 4.45 -9.24 2.60
CA PHE A 15 3.49 -8.40 1.88
C PHE A 15 3.02 -9.16 0.63
N CYS A 16 1.73 -9.08 0.29
CA CYS A 16 1.23 -9.71 -0.94
C CYS A 16 0.17 -8.85 -1.61
N LYS A 17 0.45 -8.40 -2.85
CA LYS A 17 -0.50 -7.62 -3.67
C LYS A 17 -1.88 -8.28 -3.81
N LYS A 18 -2.00 -9.61 -3.70
CA LYS A 18 -3.30 -10.30 -3.84
C LYS A 18 -4.02 -10.51 -2.51
N CYS A 19 -3.28 -10.55 -1.40
CA CYS A 19 -3.78 -11.09 -0.14
C CYS A 19 -3.67 -10.12 1.03
N SER A 20 -2.88 -9.07 0.92
CA SER A 20 -2.90 -7.97 1.87
C SER A 20 -4.30 -7.34 1.87
N LYS A 21 -4.81 -7.02 3.06
CA LYS A 21 -6.14 -6.43 3.22
C LYS A 21 -6.22 -5.01 2.66
N ILE A 22 -5.17 -4.21 2.89
CA ILE A 22 -5.13 -2.79 2.50
C ILE A 22 -3.95 -2.54 1.57
N GLN A 23 -4.18 -1.72 0.55
CA GLN A 23 -3.13 -1.11 -0.26
C GLN A 23 -3.10 0.41 -0.04
N MET A 24 -1.91 0.99 -0.11
CA MET A 24 -1.62 2.40 0.08
C MET A 24 -0.93 2.92 -1.18
N CYS A 25 -1.63 3.78 -1.92
CA CYS A 25 -1.12 4.44 -3.12
C CYS A 25 -0.49 5.78 -2.73
N ILE A 26 0.79 5.95 -3.04
CA ILE A 26 1.58 7.15 -2.72
C ILE A 26 1.60 8.04 -3.97
N LEU A 27 0.70 9.02 -4.05
CA LEU A 27 0.56 9.91 -5.19
C LEU A 27 1.60 11.03 -5.09
N LEU A 28 2.62 10.96 -5.94
CA LEU A 28 3.74 11.90 -5.94
C LEU A 28 3.35 13.26 -6.55
N LYS A 29 4.01 14.32 -6.10
CA LYS A 29 3.96 15.66 -6.73
C LYS A 29 4.56 15.61 -8.13
N ASN A 30 4.10 16.47 -9.02
CA ASN A 30 4.67 16.63 -10.37
C ASN A 30 6.19 16.87 -10.29
N GLY A 31 6.95 16.33 -11.25
CA GLY A 31 8.42 16.41 -11.28
C GLY A 31 9.15 15.25 -10.57
N ASN A 32 8.44 14.36 -9.86
CA ASN A 32 9.04 13.23 -9.13
C ASN A 32 8.92 11.89 -9.89
N ASP A 33 8.92 11.91 -11.22
CA ASP A 33 8.78 10.68 -12.04
C ASP A 33 9.94 9.70 -11.91
N HIS A 34 11.10 10.15 -11.44
CA HIS A 34 12.24 9.29 -11.14
C HIS A 34 12.01 8.40 -9.90
N LEU A 35 11.02 8.72 -9.06
CA LEU A 35 10.61 7.90 -7.90
C LEU A 35 9.46 6.93 -8.23
N LYS A 36 8.89 7.01 -9.44
CA LYS A 36 7.86 6.09 -9.91
C LYS A 36 8.47 4.73 -10.25
N LEU A 37 7.68 3.68 -10.05
CA LEU A 37 8.05 2.33 -10.44
C LEU A 37 7.81 2.15 -11.93
N GLU A 38 8.83 1.68 -12.65
CA GLU A 38 8.74 1.37 -14.07
C GLU A 38 8.40 -0.11 -14.28
N ASN A 39 7.45 -0.40 -15.18
CA ASN A 39 7.12 -1.77 -15.56
C ASN A 39 7.97 -2.23 -16.76
N LEU A 40 7.84 -3.51 -17.14
CA LEU A 40 8.57 -4.11 -18.28
C LEU A 40 8.28 -3.45 -19.65
N ARG A 41 7.28 -2.57 -19.73
CA ARG A 41 6.89 -1.83 -20.93
C ARG A 41 7.27 -0.34 -20.86
N GLY A 42 8.06 0.06 -19.87
CA GLY A 42 8.48 1.46 -19.68
C GLY A 42 7.42 2.37 -19.07
N HIS A 43 6.26 1.84 -18.66
CA HIS A 43 5.23 2.67 -18.03
C HIS A 43 5.59 2.93 -16.56
N LYS A 44 5.55 4.20 -16.18
CA LYS A 44 5.80 4.66 -14.81
C LYS A 44 4.51 4.74 -14.01
N ALA A 45 4.49 4.13 -12.83
CA ALA A 45 3.38 4.14 -11.90
C ALA A 45 3.81 4.67 -10.53
N ASN A 46 2.88 5.34 -9.84
CA ASN A 46 3.10 5.76 -8.46
C ASN A 46 3.41 4.54 -7.56
N PRO A 47 4.28 4.68 -6.56
CA PRO A 47 4.55 3.61 -5.61
C PRO A 47 3.27 3.16 -4.89
N VAL A 48 3.11 1.85 -4.74
CA VAL A 48 2.01 1.24 -3.99
C VAL A 48 2.59 0.30 -2.94
N TRP A 49 2.16 0.47 -1.70
CA TRP A 49 2.51 -0.41 -0.61
C TRP A 49 1.30 -1.25 -0.21
N TYR A 50 1.57 -2.41 0.37
CA TYR A 50 0.54 -3.31 0.86
C TYR A 50 0.68 -3.47 2.38
N SER A 51 -0.40 -3.83 3.06
CA SER A 51 -0.33 -4.19 4.49
C SER A 51 0.38 -5.53 4.68
N HIS A 52 1.05 -5.75 5.82
CA HIS A 52 1.55 -7.09 6.15
C HIS A 52 0.38 -8.05 6.36
N LEU A 53 0.53 -9.30 5.89
CA LEU A 53 -0.53 -10.32 6.00
C LEU A 53 -0.94 -10.63 7.43
N LYS A 54 0.01 -10.62 8.39
CA LYS A 54 -0.30 -10.83 9.82
C LYS A 54 -1.20 -9.76 10.43
N TYR A 55 -1.45 -8.65 9.75
CA TYR A 55 -2.36 -7.61 10.25
C TYR A 55 -3.73 -7.67 9.60
N ASN A 56 -4.00 -8.61 8.69
CA ASN A 56 -5.30 -8.71 8.01
C ASN A 56 -6.48 -8.93 8.98
N PHE A 57 -6.25 -9.55 10.14
CA PHE A 57 -7.30 -9.72 11.16
C PHE A 57 -7.60 -8.44 11.95
N LYS A 58 -6.75 -7.41 11.86
CA LYS A 58 -6.92 -6.17 12.61
C LYS A 58 -7.97 -5.26 11.94
N PRO A 59 -8.55 -4.33 12.73
CA PRO A 59 -9.33 -3.22 12.19
C PRO A 59 -8.53 -2.41 11.17
N GLU A 60 -9.22 -1.84 10.18
CA GLU A 60 -8.60 -1.08 9.08
C GLU A 60 -7.81 0.11 9.61
N LYS A 61 -8.34 0.79 10.63
CA LYS A 61 -7.72 1.95 11.27
C LYS A 61 -6.31 1.63 11.77
N ASP A 62 -6.14 0.56 12.54
CA ASP A 62 -4.83 0.15 13.08
C ASP A 62 -3.82 -0.18 11.99
N ILE A 63 -4.28 -0.80 10.90
CA ILE A 63 -3.44 -1.14 9.75
C ILE A 63 -2.98 0.14 9.06
N ILE A 64 -3.91 1.07 8.80
CA ILE A 64 -3.66 2.35 8.14
C ILE A 64 -2.69 3.20 8.98
N GLU A 65 -2.93 3.36 10.28
CA GLU A 65 -2.04 4.09 11.19
C GLU A 65 -0.62 3.49 11.20
N GLY A 66 -0.53 2.16 11.27
CA GLY A 66 0.76 1.47 11.20
C GLY A 66 1.47 1.66 9.86
N MET A 67 0.74 1.74 8.75
CA MET A 67 1.28 2.03 7.41
C MET A 67 1.75 3.48 7.31
N LEU A 68 0.95 4.45 7.76
CA LEU A 68 1.30 5.86 7.80
C LEU A 68 2.56 6.11 8.62
N ARG A 69 2.66 5.53 9.83
CA ARG A 69 3.87 5.66 10.66
C ARG A 69 5.14 5.21 9.95
N ARG A 70 5.07 4.12 9.16
CA ARG A 70 6.21 3.67 8.36
C ARG A 70 6.48 4.60 7.19
N PHE A 71 5.43 5.08 6.54
CA PHE A 71 5.54 6.03 5.43
C PHE A 71 6.26 7.32 5.85
N TYR A 72 5.92 7.88 7.01
CA TYR A 72 6.55 9.10 7.53
C TYR A 72 8.06 8.96 7.79
N ASN A 73 8.56 7.73 7.93
CA ASN A 73 9.98 7.46 8.11
C ASN A 73 10.70 7.17 6.78
N THR A 74 10.15 7.61 5.64
CA THR A 74 10.75 7.39 4.32
C THR A 74 11.12 8.67 3.60
N PRO A 75 12.11 8.62 2.68
CA PRO A 75 12.45 9.76 1.83
C PRO A 75 11.35 10.13 0.82
N LEU A 76 10.27 9.34 0.71
CA LEU A 76 9.16 9.63 -0.21
C LEU A 76 8.23 10.74 0.30
N VAL A 77 8.20 11.01 1.61
CA VAL A 77 7.32 11.98 2.24
C VAL A 77 7.36 13.37 1.56
N PRO A 78 8.52 14.04 1.41
CA PRO A 78 8.56 15.39 0.80
C PRO A 78 8.06 15.41 -0.64
N SER A 79 8.25 14.32 -1.38
CA SER A 79 7.85 14.16 -2.78
C SER A 79 6.40 13.72 -2.96
N THR A 80 5.68 13.39 -1.88
CA THR A 80 4.30 12.91 -1.93
C THR A 80 3.33 14.08 -1.80
N ASN A 81 2.27 14.07 -2.62
CA ASN A 81 1.16 15.01 -2.55
C ASN A 81 0.03 14.45 -1.69
N ILE A 82 -0.38 13.21 -1.99
CA ILE A 82 -1.53 12.56 -1.36
C ILE A 82 -1.21 11.08 -1.16
N VAL A 83 -1.64 10.52 -0.04
CA VAL A 83 -1.67 9.08 0.20
C VAL A 83 -3.12 8.62 0.20
N LYS A 84 -3.44 7.59 -0.59
CA LYS A 84 -4.77 6.99 -0.64
C LYS A 84 -4.73 5.54 -0.19
N PHE A 85 -5.69 5.14 0.62
CA PHE A 85 -5.87 3.78 1.10
C PHE A 85 -7.08 3.13 0.45
N TYR A 86 -6.95 1.86 0.12
CA TYR A 86 -8.03 1.08 -0.49
C TYR A 86 -8.10 -0.31 0.13
N TYR A 87 -9.31 -0.88 0.15
CA TYR A 87 -9.44 -2.34 0.24
C TYR A 87 -8.85 -2.95 -1.01
N ASN A 88 -7.86 -3.83 -0.82
CA ASN A 88 -7.10 -4.39 -1.92
C ASN A 88 -7.91 -5.39 -2.77
N GLY A 89 -8.89 -6.08 -2.17
CA GLY A 89 -9.75 -7.05 -2.88
C GLY A 89 -10.81 -6.40 -3.77
N THR A 90 -11.32 -5.22 -3.39
CA THR A 90 -12.44 -4.54 -4.08
C THR A 90 -12.02 -3.24 -4.76
N ASN A 91 -10.80 -2.74 -4.51
CA ASN A 91 -10.34 -1.40 -4.88
C ASN A 91 -11.25 -0.27 -4.36
N THR A 92 -12.03 -0.52 -3.31
CA THR A 92 -12.85 0.52 -2.67
C THR A 92 -11.95 1.46 -1.87
N GLU A 93 -12.06 2.77 -2.10
CA GLU A 93 -11.32 3.77 -1.33
C GLU A 93 -11.78 3.74 0.14
N LEU A 94 -10.81 3.70 1.04
CA LEU A 94 -11.02 3.73 2.48
C LEU A 94 -10.83 5.14 3.03
N PHE A 95 -9.72 5.76 2.64
CA PHE A 95 -9.28 7.01 3.23
C PHE A 95 -8.26 7.71 2.33
N THR A 96 -8.29 9.04 2.35
CA THR A 96 -7.34 9.89 1.64
C THR A 96 -6.67 10.84 2.64
N TYR A 97 -5.34 10.88 2.62
CA TYR A 97 -4.53 11.76 3.45
C TYR A 97 -3.74 12.74 2.56
N LYS A 98 -3.91 14.04 2.78
CA LYS A 98 -3.15 15.09 2.08
C LYS A 98 -1.95 15.49 2.94
N LEU A 99 -0.79 15.63 2.31
CA LEU A 99 0.48 16.00 2.97
C LEU A 99 0.81 17.48 2.77
#